data_AF-A0A9W4SCP0-F1
#
_entry.id   AF-A0A9W4SCP0-F1
#
_cell.length_a   1.000
_cell.length_b   1.000
_cell.length_c   1.000
_cell.angle_alpha   90.00
_cell.angle_beta   90.00
_cell.angle_gamma   90.00
#
_symmetry.space_group_name_H-M   'P 1'
#
loop_
_entity.id
_entity.type
_entity.pdbx_description
1 polymer ?
#
loop_
_entity_poly.entity_id
_entity_poly.type
_entity_poly.pdbx_seq_one_letter_code
_entity_poly.pdbx_strand_id
1 'polypeptide(L)'
;MAQPNYTNVSQALSTLSHEVTLASNIPNLVIANQLTTIQNSLANLSNTVANLSNTVTNLSSTVTNLSSTVTNLTNNVNDLTITIQTTAQNSDRRNLARIFNSRLSDPDLQLEIVPDMSGNDPPNYPQSITRLREMSARRKRFAKYLGIQLL
;
A
#
# COMPACT_ATOMS: atom_id res chain seq x y z
N MET A 1 69.01 57.75 -72.60
CA MET A 1 67.55 57.63 -72.35
C MET A 1 67.38 57.35 -70.86
N ALA A 2 66.65 58.18 -70.12
CA ALA A 2 66.45 57.96 -68.68
C ALA A 2 65.48 56.78 -68.47
N GLN A 3 65.83 55.87 -67.57
CA GLN A 3 64.95 54.76 -67.19
C GLN A 3 63.72 55.30 -66.47
N PRO A 4 62.52 54.76 -66.72
CA PRO A 4 61.31 55.20 -66.02
C PRO A 4 61.41 54.89 -64.52
N ASN A 5 60.99 55.84 -63.68
CA ASN A 5 60.96 55.70 -62.22
C ASN A 5 59.61 55.14 -61.76
N TYR A 6 59.62 53.96 -61.14
CA TYR A 6 58.41 53.24 -60.71
C TYR A 6 58.19 53.22 -59.19
N THR A 7 58.86 54.08 -58.41
CA THR A 7 58.77 54.06 -56.93
C THR A 7 57.33 54.04 -56.42
N ASN A 8 56.45 54.89 -56.97
CA ASN A 8 55.04 54.96 -56.54
C ASN A 8 54.28 53.66 -56.83
N VAL A 9 54.57 53.00 -57.97
CA VAL A 9 53.95 51.72 -58.34
C VAL A 9 54.44 50.59 -57.43
N SER A 10 55.75 50.57 -57.14
CA SER A 10 56.34 49.62 -56.20
C SER A 10 55.74 49.76 -54.80
N GLN A 11 55.53 50.99 -54.32
CA GLN A 11 54.96 51.24 -53.01
C GLN A 11 53.49 50.85 -52.95
N ALA A 12 52.71 51.19 -53.99
CA ALA A 12 51.31 50.78 -54.09
C ALA A 12 51.15 49.25 -54.12
N LEU A 13 52.02 48.54 -54.84
CA LEU A 13 51.99 47.08 -54.90
C LEU A 13 52.37 46.44 -53.56
N SER A 14 53.33 47.03 -52.83
CA SER A 14 53.68 46.60 -51.48
C SER A 14 52.51 46.78 -50.51
N THR A 15 51.80 47.91 -50.57
CA THR A 15 50.61 48.17 -49.75
C THR A 15 49.50 47.18 -50.09
N LEU A 16 49.23 46.95 -51.38
CA LEU A 16 48.20 46.00 -51.81
C LEU A 16 48.52 44.57 -51.37
N SER A 17 49.78 44.15 -51.48
CA SER A 17 50.23 42.85 -50.98
C SER A 17 50.00 42.70 -49.48
N HIS A 18 50.23 43.76 -48.71
CA HIS A 18 49.99 43.76 -47.28
C HIS A 18 48.49 43.68 -46.94
N GLU A 19 47.65 44.46 -47.63
CA GLU A 19 46.20 44.44 -47.44
C GLU A 19 45.54 43.12 -47.84
N VAL A 20 45.96 42.51 -48.95
CA VAL A 20 45.50 41.17 -49.37
C VAL A 20 45.85 40.11 -48.32
N THR A 21 47.02 40.22 -47.70
CA THR A 21 47.45 39.31 -46.62
C THR A 21 46.55 39.47 -45.39
N LEU A 22 46.19 40.69 -45.02
CA LEU A 22 45.26 40.95 -43.91
C LEU A 22 43.84 40.45 -44.22
N ALA A 23 43.34 40.70 -45.44
CA ALA A 23 42.00 40.31 -45.86
C ALA A 23 41.76 38.79 -45.86
N SER A 24 42.79 38.00 -46.19
CA SER A 24 42.71 36.54 -46.25
C SER A 24 42.40 35.86 -44.90
N ASN A 25 42.58 36.55 -43.77
CA ASN A 25 42.55 35.94 -42.43
C ASN A 25 41.33 36.32 -41.56
N ILE A 26 40.55 37.34 -41.94
CA ILE A 26 39.63 38.00 -41.00
C ILE A 26 38.27 37.29 -40.83
N PRO A 27 37.54 36.89 -41.89
CA PRO A 27 36.16 36.38 -41.71
C PRO A 27 36.08 34.88 -41.40
N ASN A 28 36.94 34.07 -42.04
CA ASN A 28 36.85 32.62 -41.97
C ASN A 28 37.21 32.06 -40.59
N LEU A 29 38.19 32.67 -39.92
CA LEU A 29 38.68 32.21 -38.62
C LEU A 29 37.67 32.48 -37.49
N VAL A 30 36.98 33.63 -37.53
CA VAL A 30 35.98 34.01 -36.52
C VAL A 30 34.74 33.13 -36.64
N ILE A 31 34.25 32.90 -37.86
CA ILE A 31 33.07 32.07 -38.11
C ILE A 31 33.35 30.60 -37.74
N ALA A 32 34.53 30.07 -38.07
CA ALA A 32 34.90 28.70 -37.71
C ALA A 32 34.93 28.47 -36.19
N ASN A 33 35.50 29.43 -35.43
CA ASN A 33 35.55 29.35 -33.97
C ASN A 33 34.15 29.45 -33.33
N GLN A 34 33.30 30.34 -33.85
CA GLN A 34 31.90 30.46 -33.40
C GLN A 34 31.12 29.18 -33.70
N LEU A 35 31.28 28.60 -34.90
CA LEU A 35 30.63 27.34 -35.27
C LEU A 35 31.05 26.20 -34.36
N THR A 36 32.35 26.08 -34.07
CA THR A 36 32.88 25.08 -33.13
C THR A 36 32.28 25.24 -31.73
N THR A 37 32.13 26.48 -31.26
CA THR A 37 31.51 26.79 -29.96
C THR A 37 30.03 26.38 -29.92
N ILE A 38 29.30 26.65 -31.01
CA ILE A 38 27.89 26.25 -31.14
C ILE A 38 27.77 24.72 -31.17
N GLN A 39 28.63 24.03 -31.91
CA GLN A 39 28.65 22.56 -31.97
C GLN A 39 28.90 21.94 -30.59
N ASN A 40 29.88 22.46 -29.84
CA ASN A 40 30.15 22.00 -28.48
C ASN A 40 28.97 22.25 -27.55
N SER A 41 28.32 23.41 -27.65
CA SER A 41 27.13 23.75 -26.86
C SER A 41 25.96 22.81 -27.19
N LEU A 42 25.76 22.49 -28.47
CA LEU A 42 24.73 21.56 -28.91
C LEU A 42 24.99 20.13 -28.41
N ALA A 43 26.25 19.67 -28.43
CA ALA A 43 26.63 18.38 -27.88
C ALA A 43 26.36 18.31 -26.37
N ASN A 44 26.70 19.37 -25.62
CA ASN A 44 26.41 19.45 -24.19
C ASN A 44 24.91 19.45 -23.90
N LEU A 45 24.12 20.17 -24.70
CA LEU A 45 22.66 20.15 -24.57
C LEU A 45 22.09 18.77 -24.85
N SER A 46 22.58 18.08 -25.89
CA SER A 46 22.17 16.71 -26.22
C SER A 46 22.45 15.74 -25.06
N ASN A 47 23.64 15.82 -24.45
CA ASN A 47 23.99 15.03 -23.28
C ASN A 47 23.07 15.35 -22.08
N THR A 48 22.74 16.63 -21.87
CA THR A 48 21.81 17.04 -20.80
C THR A 48 20.42 16.46 -21.00
N VAL A 49 19.90 16.50 -22.24
CA VAL A 49 18.60 15.92 -22.59
C VAL A 49 18.60 14.40 -22.37
N ALA A 50 19.67 13.70 -22.77
CA ALA A 50 19.80 12.26 -22.53
C ALA A 50 19.78 11.92 -21.02
N ASN A 51 20.49 12.68 -20.20
CA ASN A 51 20.50 12.50 -18.74
C ASN A 51 19.12 12.76 -18.10
N LEU A 52 18.40 13.78 -18.57
CA LEU A 52 17.03 14.05 -18.12
C LEU A 52 16.08 12.92 -18.52
N SER A 53 16.22 12.36 -19.72
CA SER A 53 15.42 11.20 -20.17
C SER A 53 15.65 9.97 -19.28
N ASN A 54 16.90 9.69 -18.92
CA ASN A 54 17.24 8.63 -17.97
C ASN A 54 16.63 8.88 -16.59
N THR A 55 16.68 10.13 -16.11
CA THR A 55 16.08 10.52 -14.83
C THR A 55 14.57 10.29 -14.82
N VAL A 56 13.87 10.70 -15.87
CA VAL A 56 12.42 10.48 -16.03
C VAL A 56 12.10 8.99 -16.03
N THR A 57 12.90 8.17 -16.72
CA THR A 57 12.72 6.71 -16.75
C THR A 57 12.86 6.08 -15.35
N ASN A 58 13.85 6.51 -14.58
CA ASN A 58 14.07 6.05 -13.21
C ASN A 58 12.93 6.48 -12.27
N LEU A 59 12.44 7.71 -12.42
CA LEU A 59 11.29 8.20 -11.66
C LEU A 59 10.02 7.39 -11.98
N SER A 60 9.77 7.10 -13.26
CA SER A 60 8.64 6.25 -13.68
C SER A 60 8.70 4.85 -13.06
N SER A 61 9.89 4.25 -13.02
CA SER A 61 10.11 2.96 -12.37
C SER A 61 9.84 3.04 -10.85
N THR A 62 10.29 4.11 -10.20
CA THR A 62 10.05 4.36 -8.78
C THR A 62 8.56 4.49 -8.46
N VAL A 63 7.82 5.25 -9.27
CA VAL A 63 6.36 5.41 -9.13
C VAL A 63 5.64 4.06 -9.28
N THR A 64 6.06 3.23 -10.22
CA THR A 64 5.49 1.89 -10.42
C THR A 64 5.69 0.98 -9.19
N ASN A 65 6.90 1.03 -8.61
CA ASN A 65 7.21 0.27 -7.38
C ASN A 65 6.41 0.78 -6.17
N LEU A 66 6.24 2.09 -6.04
CA LEU A 66 5.41 2.69 -4.99
C LEU A 66 3.94 2.29 -5.14
N SER A 67 3.41 2.29 -6.37
CA SER A 67 2.05 1.84 -6.64
C SER A 67 1.84 0.38 -6.22
N SER A 68 2.80 -0.49 -6.51
CA SER A 68 2.76 -1.90 -6.08
C SER A 68 2.79 -2.05 -4.56
N THR A 69 3.63 -1.24 -3.89
CA THR A 69 3.69 -1.21 -2.41
C THR A 69 2.34 -0.78 -1.81
N VAL A 70 1.70 0.24 -2.38
CA VAL A 70 0.38 0.70 -1.92
C VAL A 70 -0.67 -0.40 -2.07
N THR A 71 -0.71 -1.10 -3.22
CA THR A 71 -1.62 -2.22 -3.43
C THR A 71 -1.44 -3.32 -2.37
N ASN A 72 -0.19 -3.67 -2.06
CA ASN A 72 0.09 -4.67 -1.03
C ASN A 72 -0.36 -4.22 0.36
N LEU A 73 -0.15 -2.95 0.70
CA LEU A 73 -0.64 -2.38 1.97
C LEU A 73 -2.17 -2.40 2.05
N THR A 74 -2.87 -2.09 0.96
CA THR A 74 -4.34 -2.19 0.90
C THR A 74 -4.81 -3.61 1.17
N ASN A 75 -4.17 -4.62 0.57
CA ASN A 75 -4.51 -6.02 0.81
C ASN A 75 -4.28 -6.41 2.28
N ASN A 76 -3.14 -6.03 2.86
CA ASN A 76 -2.85 -6.31 4.27
C ASN A 76 -3.88 -5.67 5.23
N VAL A 77 -4.33 -4.45 4.92
CA VAL A 77 -5.39 -3.79 5.71
C VAL A 77 -6.70 -4.57 5.61
N ASN A 78 -7.08 -5.02 4.42
CA ASN A 78 -8.30 -5.83 4.23
C ASN A 78 -8.22 -7.14 5.03
N ASP A 79 -7.09 -7.84 4.99
CA ASP A 79 -6.88 -9.07 5.75
C ASP A 79 -6.95 -8.83 7.26
N LEU A 80 -6.39 -7.71 7.74
CA LEU A 80 -6.49 -7.31 9.13
C LEU A 80 -7.94 -7.00 9.52
N THR A 81 -8.70 -6.31 8.67
CA THR A 81 -10.13 -6.04 8.90
C THR A 81 -10.92 -7.34 9.06
N ILE A 82 -10.71 -8.32 8.17
CA ILE A 82 -11.35 -9.64 8.22
C ILE A 82 -10.99 -10.36 9.54
N THR A 83 -9.71 -10.31 9.92
CA THR A 83 -9.21 -10.95 11.14
C THR A 83 -9.86 -10.35 12.39
N ILE A 84 -9.96 -9.01 12.46
CA ILE A 84 -10.61 -8.31 13.56
C ILE A 84 -12.09 -8.67 13.63
N GLN A 85 -12.79 -8.65 12.50
CA GLN A 85 -14.23 -9.01 12.44
C GLN A 85 -14.47 -10.43 12.96
N THR A 86 -13.66 -11.39 12.52
CA THR A 86 -13.74 -12.79 12.95
C THR A 86 -13.45 -12.94 14.44
N THR A 87 -12.44 -12.21 14.95
CA THR A 87 -12.05 -12.26 16.36
C THR A 87 -13.13 -11.68 17.28
N ALA A 88 -13.79 -10.59 16.85
CA ALA A 88 -14.91 -9.99 17.55
C ALA A 88 -16.10 -10.98 17.63
N GLN A 89 -16.51 -11.55 16.48
CA GLN A 89 -17.58 -12.55 16.42
C GLN A 89 -17.31 -13.75 17.33
N ASN A 90 -16.07 -14.25 17.33
CA ASN A 90 -15.69 -15.37 18.20
C ASN A 90 -15.74 -15.00 19.69
N SER A 91 -15.39 -13.77 20.04
CA SER A 91 -15.45 -13.28 21.43
C SER A 91 -16.90 -13.17 21.91
N ASP A 92 -17.80 -12.66 21.07
CA ASP A 92 -19.23 -12.61 21.37
C ASP A 92 -19.82 -14.00 21.56
N ARG A 93 -19.51 -14.93 20.66
CA ARG A 93 -19.91 -16.34 20.78
C ARG A 93 -19.44 -16.97 22.09
N ARG A 94 -18.16 -16.77 22.46
CA ARG A 94 -17.62 -17.26 23.74
C ARG A 94 -18.33 -16.64 24.94
N ASN A 95 -18.61 -15.34 24.90
CA ASN A 95 -19.31 -14.66 25.98
C ASN A 95 -20.74 -15.17 26.16
N LEU A 96 -21.48 -15.37 25.07
CA LEU A 96 -22.82 -15.97 25.10
C LEU A 96 -22.80 -17.39 25.67
N ALA A 97 -21.87 -18.23 25.22
CA ALA A 97 -21.71 -19.59 25.76
C ALA A 97 -21.40 -19.58 27.26
N ARG A 98 -20.52 -18.67 27.71
CA ARG A 98 -20.22 -18.48 29.13
C ARG A 98 -21.46 -18.09 29.92
N ILE A 99 -22.24 -17.10 29.45
CA ILE A 99 -23.46 -16.65 30.12
C ILE A 99 -24.48 -17.79 30.22
N PHE A 100 -24.70 -18.52 29.12
CA PHE A 100 -25.63 -19.66 29.11
C PHE A 100 -25.20 -20.75 30.10
N ASN A 101 -23.93 -21.13 30.10
CA ASN A 101 -23.39 -22.11 31.03
C ASN A 101 -23.49 -21.64 32.49
N SER A 102 -23.22 -20.36 32.76
CA SER A 102 -23.41 -19.77 34.09
C SER A 102 -24.87 -19.85 34.54
N ARG A 103 -25.83 -19.51 33.67
CA ARG A 103 -27.26 -19.63 33.98
C ARG A 103 -27.68 -21.07 34.27
N LEU A 104 -27.26 -22.04 33.46
CA LEU A 104 -27.56 -23.46 33.71
C LEU A 104 -26.93 -24.00 34.99
N SER A 105 -25.78 -23.44 35.38
CA SER A 105 -25.07 -23.82 36.60
C SER A 105 -25.67 -23.20 37.85
N ASP A 106 -26.36 -22.07 37.69
CA ASP A 106 -27.00 -21.32 38.77
C ASP A 106 -28.03 -22.20 39.52
N PRO A 107 -27.80 -22.50 40.81
CA PRO A 107 -28.72 -23.30 41.60
C PRO A 107 -30.08 -22.61 41.79
N ASP A 108 -30.12 -21.29 41.75
CA ASP A 108 -31.32 -20.49 42.04
C ASP A 108 -32.07 -20.05 40.77
N LEU A 109 -31.63 -20.54 39.59
CA LEU A 109 -32.33 -20.32 38.34
C LEU A 109 -33.78 -20.81 38.47
N GLN A 110 -34.71 -19.85 38.36
CA GLN A 110 -36.14 -20.11 38.35
C GLN A 110 -36.52 -20.79 37.04
N LEU A 111 -37.28 -21.88 37.13
CA LEU A 111 -37.81 -22.59 35.98
C LEU A 111 -39.19 -22.03 35.66
N GLU A 112 -39.36 -21.55 34.44
CA GLU A 112 -40.66 -21.13 33.94
C GLU A 112 -41.56 -22.36 33.74
N ILE A 113 -42.81 -22.23 34.16
CA ILE A 113 -43.82 -23.29 33.98
C ILE A 113 -44.33 -23.19 32.54
N VAL A 114 -44.30 -24.32 31.83
CA VAL A 114 -44.97 -24.43 30.52
C VAL A 114 -46.31 -25.12 30.74
N PRO A 115 -47.44 -24.44 30.45
CA PRO A 115 -48.77 -25.05 30.56
C PRO A 115 -48.92 -26.23 29.60
N ASP A 116 -49.77 -27.19 29.95
CA ASP A 116 -50.13 -28.27 29.04
C ASP A 116 -50.98 -27.80 27.85
N MET A 117 -51.33 -28.70 26.94
CA MET A 117 -52.17 -28.37 25.77
C MET A 117 -53.59 -27.92 26.12
N SER A 118 -54.02 -28.11 27.37
CA SER A 118 -55.28 -27.60 27.92
C SER A 118 -55.12 -26.28 28.68
N GLY A 119 -53.90 -25.72 28.74
CA GLY A 119 -53.58 -24.49 29.43
C GLY A 119 -53.42 -24.63 30.94
N ASN A 120 -53.37 -25.86 31.46
CA ASN A 120 -53.21 -26.12 32.89
C ASN A 120 -51.73 -26.29 33.25
N ASP A 121 -51.33 -25.73 34.39
CA ASP A 121 -49.99 -25.91 34.92
C ASP A 121 -49.77 -27.37 35.36
N PRO A 122 -48.62 -27.98 35.00
CA PRO A 122 -48.30 -29.33 35.44
C PRO A 122 -48.26 -29.43 36.99
N PRO A 123 -48.95 -30.40 37.60
CA PRO A 123 -48.92 -30.56 39.04
C PRO A 123 -47.51 -30.94 39.51
N ASN A 124 -47.05 -30.31 40.60
CA ASN A 124 -45.72 -30.51 41.20
C ASN A 124 -44.52 -30.18 40.29
N TYR A 125 -44.65 -29.16 39.44
CA TYR A 125 -43.51 -28.68 38.65
C TYR A 125 -42.42 -28.05 39.54
N PRO A 126 -41.14 -28.43 39.38
CA PRO A 126 -40.04 -27.82 40.14
C PRO A 126 -39.85 -26.36 39.72
N GLN A 127 -39.96 -25.45 40.68
CA GLN A 127 -39.84 -24.00 40.44
C GLN A 127 -38.38 -23.53 40.26
N SER A 128 -37.37 -24.36 40.57
CA SER A 128 -35.96 -24.02 40.41
C SER A 128 -35.09 -25.22 40.03
N ILE A 129 -33.91 -24.94 39.48
CA ILE A 129 -32.89 -25.97 39.17
C ILE A 129 -32.48 -26.75 40.43
N THR A 130 -32.34 -26.09 41.58
CA THR A 130 -32.06 -26.78 42.86
C THR A 130 -33.16 -27.78 43.18
N ARG A 131 -34.43 -27.40 43.10
CA ARG A 131 -35.55 -28.33 43.35
C ARG A 131 -35.56 -29.49 42.37
N LEU A 132 -35.28 -29.24 41.09
CA LEU A 132 -35.18 -30.29 40.07
C LEU A 132 -34.02 -31.27 40.37
N ARG A 133 -32.84 -30.77 40.77
CA ARG A 133 -31.69 -31.59 41.18
C ARG A 133 -32.01 -32.40 42.45
N GLU A 134 -32.69 -31.81 43.43
CA GLU A 134 -33.14 -32.52 44.63
C GLU A 134 -34.12 -33.65 44.29
N MET A 135 -35.12 -33.37 43.44
CA MET A 135 -36.12 -34.35 43.01
C MET A 135 -35.49 -35.51 42.23
N SER A 136 -34.58 -35.22 41.30
CA SER A 136 -33.85 -36.26 40.56
C SER A 136 -32.94 -37.09 41.49
N ALA A 137 -32.25 -36.45 42.44
CA ALA A 137 -31.45 -37.17 43.43
C ALA A 137 -32.31 -38.04 44.37
N ARG A 138 -33.51 -37.58 44.76
CA ARG A 138 -34.48 -38.39 45.51
C ARG A 138 -34.96 -39.58 44.68
N ARG A 139 -35.34 -39.37 43.41
CA ARG A 139 -35.71 -40.46 42.48
C ARG A 139 -34.59 -41.50 42.33
N LYS A 140 -33.34 -41.06 42.11
CA LYS A 140 -32.19 -41.97 42.01
C LYS A 140 -31.98 -42.79 43.29
N ARG A 141 -32.09 -42.14 44.46
CA ARG A 141 -32.00 -42.84 45.76
C ARG A 141 -33.12 -43.86 45.90
N PHE A 142 -34.35 -43.48 45.60
CA PHE A 142 -35.51 -44.37 45.69
C PHE A 142 -35.42 -45.57 44.75
N ALA A 143 -35.02 -45.36 43.49
CA ALA A 143 -34.80 -46.45 42.53
C ALA A 143 -33.71 -47.42 43.01
N LYS A 144 -32.62 -46.90 43.59
CA LYS A 144 -31.58 -47.73 44.21
C LYS A 144 -32.12 -48.57 45.37
N TYR A 145 -32.98 -48.01 46.23
CA TYR A 145 -33.62 -48.77 47.32
C TYR A 145 -34.54 -49.88 46.79
N LEU A 146 -35.19 -49.66 45.65
CA LEU A 146 -36.07 -50.64 45.02
C LEU A 146 -35.35 -51.63 44.09
N GLY A 147 -34.03 -51.52 43.92
CA GLY A 147 -33.28 -52.35 42.96
C GLY A 147 -33.61 -52.05 41.49
N ILE A 148 -34.20 -50.89 41.19
CA ILE A 148 -34.59 -50.47 39.84
C ILE A 148 -33.44 -49.66 39.22
N GLN A 149 -33.00 -50.05 38.02
CA GLN A 149 -32.11 -49.25 37.19
C GLN A 149 -32.93 -48.16 36.49
N LEU A 150 -32.62 -46.89 36.76
CA LEU A 150 -33.11 -45.77 35.97
C LEU A 150 -32.17 -45.60 34.77
N LEU A 151 -32.73 -45.64 33.54
CA LEU A 151 -32.03 -45.30 32.29
C LEU A 151 -31.62 -43.82 32.27
#